data_AF-A0A1L9V0K8-F1
#
_entry.id   AF-A0A1L9V0K8-F1
#
_cell.length_a   1.000
_cell.length_b   1.000
_cell.length_c   1.000
_cell.angle_alpha   90.00
_cell.angle_beta   90.00
_cell.angle_gamma   90.00
#
_symmetry.space_group_name_H-M   'P 1'
#
loop_
_entity.id
_entity.type
_entity.pdbx_description
1 polymer ?
#
loop_
_entity_poly.entity_id
_entity_poly.type
_entity_poly.pdbx_seq_one_letter_code
_entity_poly.pdbx_strand_id
1 'polypeptide(L)'
;MVKAIATVRGDSKVITISWSLRGNDPNSERGFHIHEFGDNTNGCTSAGPHYRNSEGIIPDGLIKLNRSESIIGRTIVIHAGCDDLGRDENAESKRIGNAGARPACGKSCR
;
A
#
# COMPACT_ATOMS: atom_id res chain seq x y z
N MET A 1 -4.03 -7.49 17.20
CA MET A 1 -3.04 -6.63 16.53
C MET A 1 -2.69 -7.25 15.19
N VAL A 2 -2.87 -6.51 14.09
CA VAL A 2 -2.51 -6.96 12.74
C VAL A 2 -0.99 -6.97 12.61
N LYS A 3 -0.44 -8.05 12.05
CA LYS A 3 0.98 -8.14 11.72
C LYS A 3 1.12 -8.60 10.28
N ALA A 4 2.03 -7.96 9.56
CA ALA A 4 2.29 -8.21 8.16
C ALA A 4 3.79 -8.27 7.91
N ILE A 5 4.23 -9.27 7.16
CA ILE A 5 5.55 -9.27 6.52
C ILE A 5 5.27 -9.24 5.02
N ALA A 6 5.67 -8.15 4.36
CA ALA A 6 5.63 -8.04 2.91
C ALA A 6 7.06 -8.11 2.37
N THR A 7 7.30 -9.05 1.46
CA THR A 7 8.55 -9.20 0.74
C THR A 7 8.34 -8.76 -0.69
N VAL A 8 9.10 -7.76 -1.13
CA VAL A 8 9.11 -7.32 -2.53
C VAL A 8 10.39 -7.82 -3.17
N ARG A 9 10.28 -8.66 -4.20
CA ARG A 9 11.40 -9.24 -4.94
C ARG A 9 11.14 -9.07 -6.43
N GLY A 10 12.19 -8.91 -7.21
CA GLY A 10 12.06 -8.89 -8.66
C GLY A 10 13.19 -8.16 -9.35
N ASP A 11 13.26 -8.35 -10.66
CA ASP A 11 14.16 -7.64 -11.55
C ASP A 11 13.44 -6.46 -12.23
N SER A 12 14.11 -5.79 -13.17
CA SER A 12 13.55 -4.61 -13.84
C SER A 12 12.25 -4.86 -14.63
N LYS A 13 11.88 -6.12 -14.89
CA LYS A 13 10.72 -6.49 -15.71
C LYS A 13 9.55 -7.01 -14.88
N VAL A 14 9.79 -7.83 -13.86
CA VAL A 14 8.72 -8.41 -13.04
C VAL A 14 9.03 -8.20 -11.57
N ILE A 15 8.10 -7.57 -10.86
CA ILE A 15 8.12 -7.44 -9.40
C ILE A 15 7.06 -8.35 -8.81
N THR A 16 7.48 -9.22 -7.89
CA THR A 16 6.65 -10.08 -7.06
C THR A 16 6.55 -9.48 -5.67
N ILE A 17 5.32 -9.29 -5.19
CA ILE A 17 5.05 -9.02 -3.78
C ILE A 17 4.50 -10.29 -3.16
N SER A 18 5.12 -10.75 -2.08
CA SER A 18 4.62 -11.86 -1.27
C SER A 18 4.36 -11.38 0.14
N TRP A 19 3.29 -11.86 0.77
CA TRP A 19 2.91 -11.43 2.11
C TRP A 19 2.59 -12.59 3.03
N SER A 20 2.89 -12.42 4.32
CA SER A 20 2.35 -13.21 5.42
C SER A 20 1.61 -12.30 6.38
N LEU A 21 0.30 -12.48 6.49
CA LEU A 21 -0.61 -11.65 7.27
C LEU A 21 -1.21 -12.46 8.41
N ARG A 22 -1.30 -11.87 9.60
CA ARG A 22 -1.98 -12.45 10.77
C ARG A 22 -2.72 -11.38 11.56
N GLY A 23 -3.73 -11.82 12.31
CA GLY A 23 -4.50 -10.95 13.22
C GLY A 23 -5.54 -10.07 12.52
N ASN A 24 -5.94 -10.44 11.30
CA ASN A 24 -7.05 -9.85 10.58
C ASN A 24 -8.32 -10.70 10.75
N ASP A 25 -9.49 -10.10 10.46
CA ASP A 25 -10.76 -10.85 10.50
C ASP A 25 -10.77 -11.95 9.44
N PRO A 26 -11.25 -13.16 9.76
CA PRO A 26 -11.39 -14.24 8.79
C PRO A 26 -12.26 -13.84 7.59
N ASN A 27 -11.94 -14.36 6.42
CA ASN A 27 -12.73 -14.17 5.18
C ASN A 27 -12.97 -12.70 4.81
N SER A 28 -12.06 -11.81 5.17
CA SER A 28 -12.18 -10.39 4.90
C SER A 28 -11.12 -9.92 3.90
N GLU A 29 -11.54 -9.03 3.00
CA GLU A 29 -10.67 -8.33 2.08
C GLU A 29 -10.16 -7.04 2.72
N ARG A 30 -8.95 -6.64 2.33
CA ARG A 30 -8.25 -5.46 2.86
C ARG A 30 -7.54 -4.70 1.76
N GLY A 31 -7.64 -3.38 1.79
CA GLY A 31 -6.83 -2.50 0.94
C GLY A 31 -5.35 -2.61 1.29
N PHE A 32 -4.49 -2.59 0.26
CA PHE A 32 -3.05 -2.74 0.41
C PHE A 32 -2.34 -1.76 -0.52
N HIS A 33 -1.70 -0.75 0.07
CA HIS A 33 -1.20 0.39 -0.69
C HIS A 33 0.25 0.70 -0.34
N ILE A 34 0.95 1.29 -1.30
CA ILE A 34 2.22 1.96 -1.05
C ILE A 34 1.90 3.42 -0.78
N HIS A 35 2.42 3.93 0.31
CA HIS A 35 2.30 5.32 0.75
C HIS A 35 3.59 6.07 0.46
N GLU A 36 3.46 7.37 0.28
CA GLU A 36 4.52 8.22 -0.25
C GLU A 36 5.79 8.18 0.60
N PHE A 37 5.66 8.30 1.92
CA PHE A 37 6.80 8.47 2.81
C PHE A 37 7.16 7.16 3.51
N GLY A 38 8.44 6.84 3.56
CA GLY A 38 9.01 5.83 4.45
C GLY A 38 9.22 6.35 5.86
N ASP A 39 8.19 6.96 6.42
CA ASP A 39 8.19 7.56 7.74
C ASP A 39 7.17 6.84 8.64
N ASN A 40 7.69 6.24 9.71
CA ASN A 40 6.93 5.51 10.72
C ASN A 40 7.01 6.19 12.11
N THR A 41 7.51 7.43 12.20
CA THR A 41 7.69 8.16 13.46
C THR A 41 6.37 8.42 14.20
N ASN A 42 5.26 8.53 13.47
CA ASN A 42 3.91 8.61 14.02
C ASN A 42 3.05 7.43 13.52
N GLY A 43 3.60 6.22 13.59
CA GLY A 43 2.96 5.00 13.11
C GLY A 43 2.66 5.08 11.60
N CYS A 44 1.48 4.61 11.21
CA CYS A 44 1.09 4.57 9.79
C CYS A 44 0.54 5.91 9.26
N THR A 45 0.33 6.88 10.15
CA THR A 45 -0.12 8.22 9.79
C THR A 45 0.97 8.99 9.05
N SER A 46 2.21 8.92 9.54
CA SER A 46 3.37 9.60 8.96
C SER A 46 3.76 9.08 7.57
N ALA A 47 3.24 7.92 7.15
CA ALA A 47 3.44 7.40 5.80
C ALA A 47 2.84 8.31 4.71
N GLY A 48 1.90 9.20 5.08
CA GLY A 48 1.34 10.20 4.16
C GLY A 48 0.26 9.65 3.23
N PRO A 49 0.03 10.26 2.05
CA PRO A 49 -0.95 9.81 1.06
C PRO A 49 -0.48 8.54 0.34
N HIS A 50 -1.32 7.99 -0.55
CA HIS A 50 -0.88 6.95 -1.48
C HIS A 50 0.28 7.48 -2.32
N TYR A 51 1.27 6.64 -2.61
CA TYR A 51 2.32 6.99 -3.55
C TYR A 51 1.73 6.95 -4.96
N ARG A 52 1.76 8.08 -5.68
CA ARG A 52 1.18 8.25 -7.03
C ARG A 52 -0.35 8.11 -7.06
N ASN A 53 -1.03 8.83 -6.19
CA ASN A 53 -2.48 8.95 -6.11
C ASN A 53 -3.12 9.42 -7.45
N SER A 54 -3.84 8.48 -8.09
CA SER A 54 -5.22 8.58 -8.60
C SER A 54 -5.67 9.79 -9.44
N GLU A 55 -5.02 10.05 -10.57
CA GLU A 55 -5.74 10.36 -11.81
C GLU A 55 -5.23 9.44 -12.91
N GLY A 56 -6.08 8.50 -13.35
CA GLY A 56 -5.78 7.59 -14.46
C GLY A 56 -5.51 6.14 -14.06
N ILE A 57 -5.68 5.27 -15.04
CA ILE A 57 -5.40 3.83 -14.96
C ILE A 57 -3.91 3.66 -14.60
N ILE A 58 -3.63 2.93 -13.51
CA ILE A 58 -2.30 2.46 -13.14
C ILE A 58 -2.03 1.19 -13.96
N PRO A 59 -1.25 1.22 -15.05
CA PRO A 59 -0.88 0.01 -15.76
C PRO A 59 -0.06 -0.92 -14.86
N ASP A 60 -0.24 -2.22 -15.06
CA ASP A 60 0.57 -3.25 -14.42
C ASP A 60 2.08 -2.98 -14.63
N GLY A 61 2.91 -3.25 -13.62
CA GLY A 61 4.37 -3.01 -13.67
C GLY A 61 4.88 -1.65 -13.19
N LEU A 62 4.08 -0.85 -12.48
CA LEU A 62 4.51 0.45 -11.91
C LEU A 62 5.34 0.35 -10.63
N ILE A 63 5.34 -0.81 -9.96
CA ILE A 63 6.26 -1.04 -8.84
C ILE A 63 7.67 -1.19 -9.41
N LYS A 64 8.57 -0.29 -9.04
CA LYS A 64 9.99 -0.33 -9.42
C LYS A 64 10.85 -0.41 -8.16
N LEU A 65 12.03 -1.02 -8.28
CA LEU A 65 13.02 -1.09 -7.19
C LEU A 65 14.29 -0.27 -7.46
N ASN A 66 14.60 0.01 -8.74
CA ASN A 66 15.92 0.52 -9.15
C ASN A 66 15.86 1.79 -10.03
N ARG A 67 14.76 2.54 -10.02
CA ARG A 67 14.60 3.80 -10.79
C ARG A 67 14.08 4.93 -9.90
N SER A 68 13.93 6.14 -10.43
CA SER A 68 13.40 7.31 -9.71
C SER A 68 12.02 7.05 -9.08
N GLU A 69 11.28 6.11 -9.65
CA GLU A 69 9.96 5.69 -9.24
C GLU A 69 9.99 4.61 -8.14
N SER A 70 11.17 4.29 -7.62
CA SER A 70 11.37 3.19 -6.68
C SER A 70 10.45 3.30 -5.46
N ILE A 71 9.97 2.14 -5.03
CA ILE A 71 9.19 2.00 -3.82
C ILE A 71 10.07 1.70 -2.60
N ILE A 72 11.38 1.50 -2.79
CA ILE A 72 12.34 1.32 -1.69
C ILE A 72 12.39 2.60 -0.87
N GLY A 73 12.32 2.46 0.46
CA GLY A 73 12.27 3.59 1.37
C GLY A 73 10.92 4.28 1.44
N ARG A 74 9.86 3.68 0.86
CA ARG A 74 8.46 4.08 1.04
C ARG A 74 7.76 3.12 2.00
N THR A 75 6.54 3.43 2.41
CA THR A 75 5.82 2.59 3.37
C THR A 75 4.72 1.79 2.68
N ILE A 76 4.68 0.49 2.95
CA ILE A 76 3.55 -0.36 2.58
C ILE A 76 2.56 -0.33 3.75
N VAL A 77 1.27 -0.15 3.46
CA VAL A 77 0.18 -0.07 4.44
C VAL A 77 -0.88 -1.10 4.09
N ILE A 78 -1.32 -1.87 5.09
CA ILE A 78 -2.56 -2.64 5.03
C ILE A 78 -3.65 -1.86 5.76
N HIS A 79 -4.81 -1.75 5.13
CA HIS A 79 -5.97 -1.05 5.64
C HIS A 79 -6.91 -1.98 6.42
N ALA A 80 -7.85 -1.41 7.17
CA ALA A 80 -8.84 -2.13 7.95
C ALA A 80 -10.06 -2.57 7.10
N GLY A 81 -10.38 -1.85 6.03
CA GLY A 81 -11.46 -2.15 5.08
C GLY A 81 -10.93 -2.58 3.72
N CYS A 82 -11.83 -3.07 2.86
CA CYS A 82 -11.55 -3.33 1.45
C CYS A 82 -11.48 -2.00 0.69
N ASP A 83 -10.66 -1.95 -0.36
CA ASP A 83 -10.60 -0.81 -1.26
C ASP A 83 -11.74 -0.91 -2.29
N ASP A 84 -12.54 0.16 -2.43
CA ASP A 84 -13.67 0.21 -3.36
C ASP A 84 -13.26 0.45 -4.82
N LEU A 85 -11.96 0.61 -5.08
CA LEU A 85 -11.33 0.84 -6.37
C LEU A 85 -11.76 2.14 -7.03
N GLY A 86 -12.16 3.13 -6.24
CA GLY A 86 -12.64 4.41 -6.72
C GLY A 86 -14.04 4.33 -7.34
N ARG A 87 -14.85 3.33 -6.99
CA ARG A 87 -16.15 3.10 -7.65
C ARG A 87 -17.27 3.96 -7.06
N ASP A 88 -17.21 4.28 -5.78
CA ASP A 88 -18.19 5.18 -5.17
C ASP A 88 -18.00 6.63 -5.63
N GLU A 89 -19.03 7.46 -5.54
CA GLU A 89 -19.03 8.85 -6.01
C GLU A 89 -18.34 9.84 -5.05
N ASN A 90 -18.12 9.44 -3.80
CA ASN A 90 -17.53 10.32 -2.80
C ASN A 90 -16.04 10.61 -3.09
N ALA A 91 -15.56 11.76 -2.63
CA ALA A 91 -14.19 12.21 -2.88
C ALA A 91 -13.12 11.27 -2.28
N GLU A 92 -13.45 10.56 -1.20
CA GLU A 92 -12.53 9.66 -0.52
C GLU A 92 -12.32 8.37 -1.33
N SER A 93 -13.36 7.80 -1.92
CA SER A 93 -13.33 6.70 -2.90
C SER A 93 -12.36 7.01 -4.03
N LYS A 94 -12.59 8.13 -4.73
CA LYS A 94 -11.79 8.51 -5.90
C LYS A 94 -10.31 8.72 -5.58
N ARG A 95 -9.98 9.05 -4.33
CA ARG A 95 -8.63 9.38 -3.90
C ARG A 95 -7.89 8.22 -3.24
N ILE A 96 -8.57 7.46 -2.39
CA ILE A 96 -7.97 6.46 -1.49
C ILE A 96 -8.83 5.20 -1.30
N GLY A 97 -9.89 5.03 -2.08
CA GLY A 97 -10.67 3.79 -2.14
C GLY A 97 -11.44 3.43 -0.87
N ASN A 98 -11.73 4.39 0.02
CA ASN A 98 -12.50 4.17 1.26
C ASN A 98 -12.04 3.00 2.15
N ALA A 99 -10.76 2.61 2.07
CA ALA A 99 -10.26 1.45 2.80
C ALA A 99 -10.14 1.68 4.33
N GLY A 100 -10.35 2.90 4.81
CA GLY A 100 -10.42 3.24 6.23
C GLY A 100 -9.08 3.22 6.94
N ALA A 101 -9.09 2.84 8.23
CA ALA A 101 -7.95 2.92 9.14
C ALA A 101 -6.74 2.10 8.68
N ARG A 102 -5.56 2.42 9.22
CA ARG A 102 -4.25 1.83 8.85
C ARG A 102 -3.69 0.95 9.98
N PRO A 103 -4.19 -0.28 10.18
CA PRO A 103 -3.83 -1.12 11.33
C PRO A 103 -2.38 -1.62 11.34
N ALA A 104 -1.71 -1.68 10.18
CA ALA A 104 -0.29 -2.03 10.12
C ALA A 104 0.39 -1.42 8.89
N CYS A 105 1.67 -1.12 9.04
CA CYS A 105 2.51 -0.59 7.99
C CYS A 105 3.98 -0.89 8.24
N GLY A 106 4.80 -0.81 7.20
CA GLY A 106 6.23 -0.99 7.29
C GLY A 106 6.96 -0.28 6.17
N LYS A 107 8.04 0.42 6.53
CA LYS A 107 8.97 0.99 5.56
C LYS A 107 9.64 -0.15 4.80
N SER A 108 9.63 -0.09 3.48
CA SER A 108 10.41 -0.97 2.63
C SER A 108 11.90 -0.62 2.76
N CYS A 109 12.71 -1.63 2.99
CA CYS A 109 14.17 -1.52 3.03
C CYS A 109 14.79 -2.56 2.12
N ARG A 110 16.07 -2.37 1.79
CA ARG A 110 16.88 -3.39 1.12
C ARG A 110 17.35 -4.44 2.12
#